data_AF-A0A0S9R5L3-F1
#
_entry.id   AF-A0A0S9R5L3-F1
#
_cell.length_a   1.000
_cell.length_b   1.000
_cell.length_c   1.000
_cell.angle_alpha   90.00
_cell.angle_beta   90.00
_cell.angle_gamma   90.00
#
_symmetry.space_group_name_H-M   'P 1'
#
loop_
_entity.id
_entity.type
_entity.pdbx_description
1 polymer ?
#
loop_
_entity_poly.entity_id
_entity_poly.type
_entity_poly.pdbx_seq_one_letter_code
_entity_poly.pdbx_strand_id
1 'polypeptide(L)'
;MASPKIPAATLDRLAKLLPHLASEHDGEVVATARAIGRTLTVAGLDWHDLAGAIQAPLLEATMSAAPKRSSSSAFRDIDPSASCSRPGMRLWDTQRVEPWSRAAGYTLTLDWTIPKAFGGRFLTKAERVRLKAFERSVRVTNADAVWIEEVVALAHKAAVTWRARGKAT
;
A
#
# COMPACT_ATOMS: atom_id res chain seq x y z
N MET A 1 13.63 15.62 -9.63
CA MET A 1 14.98 15.82 -10.21
C MET A 1 15.71 14.50 -10.09
N ALA A 2 16.26 13.97 -11.18
CA ALA A 2 16.93 12.66 -11.16
C ALA A 2 18.19 12.75 -10.28
N SER A 3 18.33 11.85 -9.29
CA SER A 3 19.54 11.78 -8.47
C SER A 3 20.76 11.58 -9.38
N PRO A 4 21.84 12.36 -9.20
CA PRO A 4 23.03 12.23 -10.03
C PRO A 4 23.62 10.83 -9.86
N LYS A 5 23.76 10.12 -10.97
CA LYS A 5 24.37 8.79 -10.99
C LYS A 5 25.87 8.97 -10.79
N ILE A 6 26.39 8.52 -9.65
CA ILE A 6 27.84 8.51 -9.39
C ILE A 6 28.53 7.65 -10.46
N PRO A 7 29.55 8.17 -11.18
CA PRO A 7 30.27 7.39 -12.17
C PRO A 7 30.90 6.12 -11.56
N ALA A 8 30.86 5.00 -12.29
CA ALA A 8 31.35 3.71 -11.79
C ALA A 8 32.83 3.73 -11.34
N ALA A 9 33.68 4.49 -12.03
CA ALA A 9 35.09 4.66 -11.67
C ALA A 9 35.26 5.41 -10.32
N THR A 10 34.36 6.34 -10.02
CA THR A 10 34.34 7.07 -8.74
C THR A 10 33.85 6.15 -7.62
N LEU A 11 32.84 5.32 -7.90
CA LEU A 11 32.28 4.37 -6.94
C LEU A 11 33.31 3.32 -6.48
N ASP A 12 34.12 2.77 -7.39
CA ASP A 12 35.20 1.81 -7.03
C ASP A 12 36.24 2.44 -6.08
N ARG A 13 36.59 3.71 -6.30
CA ARG A 13 37.51 4.45 -5.43
C ARG A 13 36.89 4.74 -4.06
N LEU A 14 35.63 5.14 -4.03
CA LEU A 14 34.90 5.39 -2.78
C LEU A 14 34.74 4.12 -1.95
N ALA A 15 34.45 2.98 -2.57
CA ALA A 15 34.34 1.69 -1.90
C ALA A 15 35.62 1.29 -1.15
N LYS A 16 36.79 1.67 -1.66
CA LYS A 16 38.09 1.45 -1.01
C LYS A 16 38.37 2.43 0.12
N LEU A 17 37.90 3.67 0.01
CA LEU A 17 38.15 4.73 1.00
C LEU A 17 37.18 4.68 2.19
N LEU A 18 35.92 4.30 1.98
CA LEU A 18 34.89 4.29 3.03
C LEU A 18 35.26 3.46 4.28
N PRO A 19 35.88 2.27 4.18
CA PRO A 19 36.29 1.51 5.35
C PRO A 19 37.33 2.23 6.23
N HIS A 20 38.19 3.08 5.65
CA HIS A 20 39.20 3.82 6.41
C HIS A 20 38.61 4.92 7.31
N LEU A 21 37.33 5.27 7.14
CA LEU A 21 36.61 6.13 8.08
C LEU A 21 36.35 5.46 9.43
N ALA A 22 36.48 4.13 9.51
CA ALA A 22 36.36 3.36 10.75
C ALA A 22 37.72 3.11 11.43
N SER A 23 38.78 3.82 11.03
CA SER A 23 40.09 3.71 11.71
C SER A 23 40.03 4.27 13.13
N GLU A 24 40.77 3.65 14.06
CA GLU A 24 40.96 4.10 15.45
C GLU A 24 41.82 5.36 15.55
N HIS A 25 42.45 5.79 14.45
CA HIS A 25 43.30 6.97 14.41
C HIS A 25 42.57 8.15 13.77
N ASP A 26 42.25 9.16 14.57
CA ASP A 26 41.56 10.37 14.12
C ASP A 26 42.24 11.05 12.91
N GLY A 27 43.58 11.04 12.88
CA GLY A 27 44.35 11.59 11.76
C GLY A 27 44.08 10.87 10.43
N GLU A 28 43.89 9.55 10.47
CA GLU A 28 43.56 8.74 9.30
C GLU A 28 42.11 8.95 8.85
N VAL A 29 41.18 9.08 9.80
CA VAL A 29 39.77 9.38 9.52
C VAL A 29 39.63 10.73 8.81
N VAL A 30 40.27 11.78 9.33
CA VAL A 30 40.23 13.12 8.74
C VAL A 30 40.91 13.14 7.36
N ALA A 31 42.04 12.45 7.20
CA ALA A 31 42.73 12.34 5.92
C ALA A 31 41.86 11.61 4.87
N THR A 32 41.19 10.54 5.28
CA THR A 32 40.27 9.75 4.46
C THR A 32 39.04 10.56 4.05
N ALA A 33 38.40 11.26 4.99
CA ALA A 33 37.27 12.13 4.69
C ALA A 33 37.65 13.21 3.66
N ARG A 34 38.82 13.84 3.81
CA ARG A 34 39.33 14.80 2.82
C ARG A 34 39.61 14.16 1.47
N ALA A 35 40.13 12.93 1.44
CA ALA A 35 40.38 12.20 0.20
C ALA A 35 39.07 11.84 -0.54
N ILE A 36 38.03 11.45 0.20
CA ILE A 36 36.68 11.24 -0.34
C ILE A 36 36.14 12.53 -0.93
N GLY A 37 36.20 13.64 -0.19
CA GLY A 37 35.76 14.95 -0.66
C GLY A 37 36.42 15.35 -1.99
N ARG A 38 37.76 15.23 -2.09
CA ARG A 38 38.48 15.50 -3.35
C ARG A 38 38.04 14.58 -4.49
N THR A 39 37.81 13.30 -4.20
CA THR A 39 37.38 12.31 -5.20
C THR A 39 36.00 12.64 -5.77
N LEU A 40 35.09 13.11 -4.91
CA LEU A 40 33.76 13.59 -5.32
C LEU A 40 33.86 14.87 -6.15
N THR A 41 34.66 15.86 -5.69
CA THR A 41 34.83 17.13 -6.41
C THR A 41 35.42 16.93 -7.81
N VAL A 42 36.37 16.01 -8.00
CA VAL A 42 36.92 15.66 -9.32
C VAL A 42 35.83 15.13 -10.26
N ALA A 43 34.81 14.46 -9.72
CA ALA A 43 33.67 13.97 -10.47
C ALA A 43 32.53 15.00 -10.60
N GLY A 44 32.71 16.23 -10.10
CA GLY A 44 31.67 17.26 -10.07
C GLY A 44 30.53 16.98 -9.09
N LEU A 45 30.79 16.17 -8.06
CA LEU A 45 29.82 15.74 -7.05
C LEU A 45 30.18 16.29 -5.67
N ASP A 46 29.22 16.26 -4.75
CA ASP A 46 29.42 16.59 -3.35
C ASP A 46 28.99 15.48 -2.37
N TRP A 47 29.06 15.77 -1.08
CA TRP A 47 28.66 14.85 -0.01
C TRP A 47 27.15 14.55 -0.01
N HIS A 48 26.32 15.47 -0.48
CA HIS A 48 24.87 15.25 -0.59
C HIS A 48 24.56 14.25 -1.70
N ASP A 49 25.30 14.30 -2.82
CA ASP A 49 25.18 13.32 -3.89
C ASP A 49 25.58 11.92 -3.42
N LEU A 50 26.66 11.82 -2.65
CA LEU A 50 27.08 10.56 -2.02
C LEU A 50 26.00 10.02 -1.06
N ALA A 51 25.45 10.88 -0.21
CA ALA A 51 24.37 10.48 0.71
C ALA A 51 23.11 10.02 -0.05
N GLY A 52 22.74 10.71 -1.13
CA GLY A 52 21.63 10.33 -1.99
C GLY A 52 21.85 8.97 -2.67
N ALA A 53 23.09 8.70 -3.11
CA ALA A 53 23.45 7.41 -3.70
C ALA A 53 23.42 6.25 -2.71
N ILE A 54 23.75 6.48 -1.43
CA ILE A 54 23.65 5.46 -0.36
C ILE A 54 22.19 5.17 0.01
N GLN A 55 21.27 6.12 -0.15
CA GLN A 55 19.84 5.91 0.10
C GLN A 55 19.13 5.17 -1.04
N ALA A 56 19.66 5.21 -2.26
CA ALA A 56 19.05 4.60 -3.44
C ALA A 56 18.89 3.05 -3.44
N PRO A 57 19.81 2.23 -2.88
CA PRO A 57 19.76 0.78 -3.06
C PRO A 57 18.79 0.05 -2.10
N LEU A 58 18.20 0.72 -1.11
CA LEU A 58 17.20 0.10 -0.24
C LEU A 58 15.84 -0.06 -0.93
N LEU A 59 15.51 0.79 -1.90
CA LEU A 59 14.31 0.62 -2.73
C LEU A 59 14.50 -0.44 -3.82
N GLU A 60 15.66 -0.50 -4.48
CA GLU A 60 15.83 -1.49 -5.57
C GLU A 60 16.10 -2.91 -5.06
N ALA A 61 16.84 -3.10 -3.96
CA ALA A 61 17.13 -4.43 -3.42
C ALA A 61 15.90 -5.10 -2.78
N THR A 62 14.99 -4.32 -2.18
CA THR A 62 13.70 -4.85 -1.70
C THR A 62 12.73 -5.16 -2.84
N MET A 63 12.85 -4.46 -3.97
CA MET A 63 12.04 -4.74 -5.17
C MET A 63 12.56 -5.92 -6.01
N SER A 64 13.86 -6.24 -5.92
CA SER A 64 14.51 -7.22 -6.80
C SER A 64 14.71 -8.62 -6.20
N ALA A 65 14.38 -8.82 -4.90
CA ALA A 65 14.52 -10.10 -4.19
C ALA A 65 13.19 -10.85 -3.93
N ALA A 66 12.09 -10.48 -4.58
CA ALA A 66 10.89 -11.31 -4.61
C ALA A 66 11.02 -12.33 -5.77
N PRO A 67 10.72 -13.63 -5.57
CA PRO A 67 10.60 -14.54 -6.69
C PRO A 67 9.59 -13.95 -7.66
N LYS A 68 9.93 -13.94 -8.96
CA LYS A 68 9.04 -13.57 -10.06
C LYS A 68 7.77 -14.44 -9.98
N ARG A 69 6.81 -14.08 -9.11
CA ARG A 69 5.41 -14.42 -9.30
C ARG A 69 5.07 -13.75 -10.60
N SER A 70 4.90 -14.58 -11.62
CA SER A 70 4.38 -14.21 -12.92
C SER A 70 3.36 -13.07 -12.77
N SER A 71 3.63 -11.99 -13.48
CA SER A 71 2.81 -10.79 -13.66
C SER A 71 1.49 -11.10 -14.38
N SER A 72 0.80 -12.14 -13.91
CA SER A 72 -0.53 -12.54 -14.35
C SER A 72 -1.64 -12.00 -13.43
N SER A 73 -1.29 -11.41 -12.27
CA SER A 73 -2.28 -10.84 -11.35
C SER A 73 -2.88 -9.53 -11.88
N ALA A 74 -2.07 -8.64 -12.47
CA ALA A 74 -2.58 -7.36 -12.98
C ALA A 74 -3.62 -7.51 -14.11
N PHE A 75 -3.55 -8.60 -14.89
CA PHE A 75 -4.55 -8.92 -15.91
C PHE A 75 -5.74 -9.72 -15.36
N ARG A 76 -5.57 -10.48 -14.26
CA ARG A 76 -6.69 -11.18 -13.61
C ARG A 76 -7.63 -10.24 -12.90
N ASP A 77 -7.14 -9.11 -12.39
CA ASP A 77 -7.97 -8.13 -11.67
C ASP A 77 -8.88 -7.31 -12.61
N ILE A 78 -8.69 -7.40 -13.93
CA ILE A 78 -9.54 -6.74 -14.95
C ILE A 78 -10.74 -7.61 -15.34
N ASP A 79 -10.61 -8.94 -15.31
CA ASP A 79 -11.71 -9.84 -15.64
C ASP A 79 -12.74 -9.87 -14.49
N PRO A 80 -13.98 -9.41 -14.71
CA PRO A 80 -15.03 -9.40 -13.68
C PRO A 80 -15.34 -10.79 -13.13
N SER A 81 -15.16 -11.84 -13.94
CA SER A 81 -15.49 -13.22 -13.57
C SER A 81 -14.34 -13.95 -12.88
N ALA A 82 -13.13 -13.37 -12.88
CA ALA A 82 -11.97 -13.98 -12.22
C ALA A 82 -12.13 -13.96 -10.69
N SER A 83 -11.51 -14.94 -10.03
CA SER A 83 -11.46 -14.99 -8.57
C SER A 83 -10.70 -13.79 -8.04
N CYS A 84 -11.30 -13.09 -7.07
CA CYS A 84 -10.72 -11.90 -6.47
C CYS A 84 -9.42 -12.25 -5.74
N SER A 85 -8.34 -11.59 -6.14
CA SER A 85 -7.02 -11.72 -5.52
C SER A 85 -6.96 -11.04 -4.14
N ARG A 86 -7.94 -10.17 -3.84
CA ARG A 86 -7.96 -9.35 -2.61
C ARG A 86 -8.54 -10.15 -1.44
N PRO A 87 -7.86 -10.18 -0.28
CA PRO A 87 -8.33 -10.95 0.87
C PRO A 87 -9.61 -10.38 1.51
N GLY A 88 -10.00 -9.15 1.17
CA GLY A 88 -11.14 -8.48 1.77
C GLY A 88 -11.15 -6.97 1.54
N MET A 89 -11.92 -6.26 2.38
CA MET A 89 -12.03 -4.80 2.38
C MET A 89 -11.89 -4.25 3.80
N ARG A 90 -11.34 -3.03 3.93
CA ARG A 90 -11.33 -2.31 5.21
C ARG A 90 -12.72 -1.75 5.49
N LEU A 91 -13.29 -2.10 6.64
CA LEU A 91 -14.50 -1.45 7.14
C LEU A 91 -14.09 -0.15 7.84
N TRP A 92 -14.93 0.88 7.78
CA TRP A 92 -14.54 2.24 8.20
C TRP A 92 -14.18 2.35 9.69
N ASP A 93 -14.65 1.41 10.51
CA ASP A 93 -14.34 1.30 11.94
C ASP A 93 -13.12 0.43 12.25
N THR A 94 -12.63 -0.37 11.29
CA THR A 94 -11.49 -1.25 11.49
C THR A 94 -10.29 -0.80 10.66
N GLN A 95 -9.14 -0.62 11.33
CA GLN A 95 -7.83 -0.50 10.65
C GLN A 95 -7.39 -1.82 9.98
N ARG A 96 -8.21 -2.87 10.08
CA ARG A 96 -7.94 -4.22 9.57
C ARG A 96 -8.70 -4.45 8.27
N VAL A 97 -8.08 -5.21 7.36
CA VAL A 97 -8.76 -5.72 6.18
C VAL A 97 -9.64 -6.87 6.63
N GLU A 98 -10.96 -6.67 6.59
CA GLU A 98 -11.94 -7.68 6.97
C GLU A 98 -12.25 -8.56 5.75
N PRO A 99 -12.44 -9.88 5.95
CA PRO A 99 -12.79 -10.77 4.85
C PRO A 99 -14.14 -10.36 4.23
N TRP A 100 -14.31 -10.63 2.94
CA TRP A 100 -15.51 -10.26 2.19
C TRP A 100 -16.82 -10.78 2.81
N SER A 101 -16.80 -11.96 3.43
CA SER A 101 -17.94 -12.51 4.17
C SER A 101 -18.36 -11.63 5.35
N ARG A 102 -17.39 -11.08 6.08
CA ARG A 102 -17.63 -10.18 7.20
C ARG A 102 -18.07 -8.80 6.74
N ALA A 103 -17.52 -8.32 5.62
CA ALA A 103 -18.02 -7.10 4.97
C ALA A 103 -19.50 -7.24 4.56
N ALA A 104 -19.88 -8.36 3.94
CA ALA A 104 -21.26 -8.63 3.55
C ALA A 104 -22.22 -8.73 4.76
N GLY A 105 -21.81 -9.40 5.83
CA GLY A 105 -22.59 -9.49 7.07
C GLY A 105 -22.76 -8.14 7.78
N TYR A 106 -21.73 -7.30 7.73
CA TYR A 106 -21.79 -5.92 8.24
C TYR A 106 -22.84 -5.09 7.47
N THR A 107 -22.85 -5.17 6.14
CA THR A 107 -23.85 -4.44 5.34
C THR A 107 -25.27 -4.93 5.57
N LEU A 108 -25.47 -6.24 5.75
CA LEU A 108 -26.77 -6.78 6.14
C LEU A 108 -27.20 -6.22 7.49
N THR A 109 -26.30 -6.18 8.48
CA THR A 109 -26.62 -5.63 9.81
C THR A 109 -27.06 -4.17 9.69
N LEU A 110 -26.32 -3.33 8.95
CA LEU A 110 -26.71 -1.94 8.73
C LEU A 110 -28.08 -1.79 8.02
N ASP A 111 -28.38 -2.66 7.05
CA ASP A 111 -29.68 -2.66 6.35
C ASP A 111 -30.86 -2.88 7.30
N TRP A 112 -30.67 -3.72 8.33
CA TRP A 112 -31.68 -3.99 9.37
C TRP A 112 -31.70 -2.94 10.48
N THR A 113 -30.56 -2.38 10.85
CA THR A 113 -30.45 -1.43 11.97
C THR A 113 -30.90 -0.02 11.61
N ILE A 114 -30.64 0.44 10.39
CA ILE A 114 -30.98 1.81 9.98
C ILE A 114 -32.49 1.87 9.69
N PRO A 115 -33.25 2.82 10.28
CA PRO A 115 -34.66 2.96 9.97
C PRO A 115 -34.88 3.41 8.51
N LYS A 116 -35.99 2.95 7.89
CA LYS A 116 -36.32 3.25 6.48
C LYS A 116 -36.35 4.75 6.17
N ALA A 117 -36.75 5.58 7.14
CA ALA A 117 -36.81 7.04 7.00
C ALA A 117 -35.44 7.70 6.74
N PHE A 118 -34.33 7.01 7.04
CA PHE A 118 -32.96 7.52 6.92
C PHE A 118 -32.15 6.77 5.85
N GLY A 119 -32.83 6.13 4.90
CA GLY A 119 -32.18 5.32 3.87
C GLY A 119 -31.85 3.89 4.32
N GLY A 120 -32.47 3.40 5.39
CA GLY A 120 -32.45 1.97 5.74
C GLY A 120 -33.30 1.13 4.77
N ARG A 121 -33.14 -0.20 4.81
CA ARG A 121 -33.65 -1.10 3.75
C ARG A 121 -33.21 -0.67 2.34
N PHE A 122 -31.97 -0.20 2.24
CA PHE A 122 -31.38 0.20 0.97
C PHE A 122 -31.11 -1.01 0.05
N LEU A 123 -31.15 -2.22 0.60
CA LEU A 123 -31.02 -3.45 -0.17
C LEU A 123 -32.36 -3.99 -0.66
N THR A 124 -32.42 -4.30 -1.95
CA THR A 124 -33.48 -5.10 -2.54
C THR A 124 -33.49 -6.53 -1.99
N LYS A 125 -34.57 -7.28 -2.27
CA LYS A 125 -34.66 -8.69 -1.85
C LYS A 125 -33.58 -9.55 -2.51
N ALA A 126 -33.27 -9.29 -3.78
CA ALA A 126 -32.25 -10.01 -4.54
C ALA A 126 -30.85 -9.78 -3.97
N GLU A 127 -30.52 -8.54 -3.63
CA GLU A 127 -29.21 -8.17 -3.06
C GLU A 127 -29.00 -8.78 -1.68
N ARG A 128 -30.05 -8.85 -0.84
CA ARG A 128 -29.98 -9.53 0.45
C ARG A 128 -29.71 -11.03 0.33
N VAL A 129 -30.33 -11.69 -0.65
CA VAL A 129 -30.06 -13.11 -0.94
C VAL A 129 -28.62 -13.29 -1.42
N ARG A 130 -28.14 -12.38 -2.29
CA ARG A 130 -26.77 -12.40 -2.79
C ARG A 130 -25.73 -12.18 -1.68
N LEU A 131 -25.92 -11.23 -0.76
CA LEU A 131 -25.04 -11.03 0.40
C LEU A 131 -25.01 -12.25 1.33
N LYS A 132 -26.18 -12.86 1.60
CA LYS A 132 -26.24 -14.10 2.40
C LYS A 132 -25.50 -15.27 1.75
N ALA A 133 -25.44 -15.32 0.43
CA ALA A 133 -24.65 -16.32 -0.27
C ALA A 133 -23.13 -16.11 -0.01
N PHE A 134 -22.67 -14.86 0.10
CA PHE A 134 -21.27 -14.55 0.40
C PHE A 134 -20.85 -14.83 1.85
N GLU A 135 -21.76 -14.78 2.82
CA GLU A 135 -21.44 -15.20 4.19
C GLU A 135 -20.99 -16.67 4.25
N ARG A 136 -21.47 -17.50 3.32
CA ARG A 136 -21.15 -18.94 3.23
C ARG A 136 -20.15 -19.28 2.14
N SER A 137 -19.88 -18.36 1.21
CA SER A 137 -19.00 -18.61 0.08
C SER A 137 -17.54 -18.32 0.43
N VAL A 138 -16.66 -19.25 0.04
CA VAL A 138 -15.20 -19.10 0.17
C VAL A 138 -14.60 -18.37 -1.05
N ARG A 139 -15.35 -18.25 -2.16
CA ARG A 139 -14.87 -17.63 -3.40
C ARG A 139 -15.72 -16.42 -3.76
N VAL A 140 -15.05 -15.29 -3.94
CA VAL A 140 -15.60 -14.00 -4.36
C VAL A 140 -14.93 -13.63 -5.66
N THR A 141 -15.69 -13.24 -6.68
CA THR A 141 -15.13 -12.76 -7.97
C THR A 141 -14.77 -11.27 -7.88
N ASN A 142 -14.02 -10.75 -8.85
CA ASN A 142 -13.75 -9.31 -8.91
C ASN A 142 -15.03 -8.49 -9.04
N ALA A 143 -16.01 -8.94 -9.85
CA ALA A 143 -17.31 -8.31 -9.95
C ALA A 143 -18.06 -8.29 -8.62
N ASP A 144 -18.01 -9.39 -7.87
CA ASP A 144 -18.63 -9.47 -6.55
C ASP A 144 -17.94 -8.55 -5.55
N ALA A 145 -16.62 -8.46 -5.60
CA ALA A 145 -15.85 -7.56 -4.74
C ALA A 145 -16.25 -6.10 -4.99
N VAL A 146 -16.21 -5.64 -6.24
CA VAL A 146 -16.62 -4.27 -6.62
C VAL A 146 -18.06 -3.99 -6.17
N TRP A 147 -18.97 -4.93 -6.42
CA TRP A 147 -20.36 -4.78 -6.01
C TRP A 147 -20.52 -4.69 -4.47
N ILE A 148 -19.80 -5.51 -3.69
CA ILE A 148 -19.82 -5.42 -2.22
C ILE A 148 -19.28 -4.06 -1.76
N GLU A 149 -18.24 -3.54 -2.40
CA GLU A 149 -17.69 -2.21 -2.08
C GLU A 149 -18.74 -1.10 -2.29
N GLU A 150 -19.44 -1.10 -3.42
CA GLU A 150 -20.51 -0.15 -3.72
C GLU A 150 -21.64 -0.22 -2.69
N VAL A 151 -22.05 -1.44 -2.35
CA VAL A 151 -23.14 -1.67 -1.38
C VAL A 151 -22.75 -1.21 0.03
N VAL A 152 -21.49 -1.41 0.44
CA VAL A 152 -20.98 -0.89 1.72
C VAL A 152 -20.87 0.63 1.70
N ALA A 153 -20.42 1.23 0.60
CA ALA A 153 -20.39 2.68 0.46
C ALA A 153 -21.80 3.29 0.59
N LEU A 154 -22.82 2.65 0.00
CA LEU A 154 -24.22 3.04 0.15
C LEU A 154 -24.70 2.92 1.61
N ALA A 155 -24.38 1.81 2.28
CA ALA A 155 -24.71 1.59 3.69
C ALA A 155 -24.09 2.67 4.60
N HIS A 156 -22.83 3.04 4.33
CA HIS A 156 -22.15 4.10 5.07
C HIS A 156 -22.81 5.46 4.85
N LYS A 157 -23.21 5.79 3.62
CA LYS A 157 -23.95 7.03 3.33
C LYS A 157 -25.27 7.11 4.13
N ALA A 158 -26.01 5.99 4.20
CA ALA A 158 -27.21 5.90 5.02
C ALA A 158 -26.90 6.07 6.52
N ALA A 159 -25.84 5.41 7.02
CA ALA A 159 -25.42 5.50 8.41
C ALA A 159 -24.99 6.92 8.82
N VAL A 160 -24.25 7.62 7.96
CA VAL A 160 -23.85 9.02 8.18
C VAL A 160 -25.08 9.93 8.24
N THR A 161 -26.04 9.74 7.34
CA THR A 161 -27.29 10.50 7.32
C THR A 161 -28.09 10.30 8.61
N TRP A 162 -28.18 9.06 9.09
CA TRP A 162 -28.84 8.73 10.35
C TRP A 162 -28.14 9.37 11.57
N ARG A 163 -26.80 9.27 11.65
CA ARG A 163 -26.02 9.86 12.74
C ARG A 163 -26.05 11.39 12.78
N ALA A 164 -26.03 12.05 11.61
CA ALA A 164 -26.05 13.50 11.51
C ALA A 164 -27.34 14.08 12.12
N ARG A 165 -28.48 13.38 11.99
CA ARG A 165 -29.76 13.82 12.54
C ARG A 165 -29.93 13.49 14.03
N GLY A 166 -29.36 12.39 14.51
CA GLY A 166 -29.36 12.07 15.94
C GLY A 166 -28.54 13.04 16.81
N LYS A 167 -27.64 13.84 16.20
CA LYS A 167 -26.92 14.95 16.87
C LYS A 167 -27.64 16.30 16.78
N ALA A 168 -28.73 16.39 16.01
CA ALA A 168 -29.49 17.62 15.77
C ALA A 168 -30.77 17.72 16.63
N THR A 169 -30.94 16.79 17.57
CA THR A 169 -31.97 16.73 18.63
C THR A 169 -31.26 16.67 19.97
#